data_AF-A0A396GTD2-F1
#
_entry.id   AF-A0A396GTD2-F1
#
_cell.length_a   1.000
_cell.length_b   1.000
_cell.length_c   1.000
_cell.angle_alpha   90.00
_cell.angle_beta   90.00
_cell.angle_gamma   90.00
#
_symmetry.space_group_name_H-M   'P 1'
#
loop_
_entity.id
_entity.type
_entity.pdbx_description
1 polymer ?
#
loop_
_entity_poly.entity_id
_entity_poly.type
_entity_poly.pdbx_seq_one_letter_code
_entity_poly.pdbx_strand_id
1 'polypeptide(L)'
;MGLNIDCRTRLDQPIPATYFGNCIGGRLAIVKTSELFGENGLIVVVEVLSEALETLKDGVLTGAENWSSLLLEGLAIADVKTIGTAGSPKFEVYSTDFGCGKPKKVEMVSIDRIGAFCLSDCRKGDGVEIGFVSNKKAMEAFASLFVKGIAS
;
A
#
# COMPACT_ATOMS: atom_id res chain seq x y z
N MET A 1 -1.03 5.50 7.27
CA MET A 1 -0.76 4.65 6.09
C MET A 1 -1.27 5.35 4.84
N GLY A 2 -0.42 5.48 3.82
CA GLY A 2 -0.81 6.00 2.51
C GLY A 2 -1.32 4.90 1.58
N LEU A 3 -2.48 5.15 0.98
CA LEU A 3 -3.16 4.27 0.03
C LEU A 3 -3.11 4.90 -1.37
N ASN A 4 -2.50 4.19 -2.32
CA ASN A 4 -2.47 4.59 -3.72
C ASN A 4 -3.68 4.01 -4.45
N ILE A 5 -4.41 4.84 -5.18
CA ILE A 5 -5.67 4.49 -5.84
C ILE A 5 -5.54 4.71 -7.34
N ASP A 6 -5.88 3.69 -8.14
CA ASP A 6 -6.06 3.88 -9.58
C ASP A 6 -7.35 4.66 -9.84
N CYS A 7 -7.22 5.88 -10.34
CA CYS A 7 -8.33 6.78 -10.58
C CYS A 7 -9.08 6.49 -11.89
N ARG A 8 -8.50 5.71 -12.83
CA ARG A 8 -9.01 5.59 -14.20
C ARG A 8 -10.50 5.24 -14.24
N THR A 9 -10.93 4.27 -13.44
CA THR A 9 -12.33 3.80 -13.40
C THR A 9 -13.19 4.53 -12.37
N ARG A 10 -12.66 5.56 -11.69
CA ARG A 10 -13.29 6.23 -10.54
C ARG A 10 -13.56 7.72 -10.74
N LEU A 11 -13.22 8.24 -11.92
CA LEU A 11 -13.60 9.59 -12.35
C LEU A 11 -15.03 9.57 -12.90
N ASP A 12 -15.72 10.71 -12.87
CA ASP A 12 -17.06 10.86 -13.46
C ASP A 12 -17.11 10.44 -14.93
N GLN A 13 -16.02 10.73 -15.64
CA GLN A 13 -15.74 10.17 -16.96
C GLN A 13 -14.56 9.19 -16.84
N PRO A 14 -14.82 7.87 -16.82
CA PRO A 14 -13.78 6.87 -16.76
C PRO A 14 -12.78 7.00 -17.91
N ILE A 15 -11.51 6.85 -17.59
CA ILE A 15 -10.41 6.90 -18.54
C ILE A 15 -10.07 5.46 -18.99
N PRO A 16 -9.72 5.24 -20.27
CA PRO A 16 -9.33 3.92 -20.75
C PRO A 16 -8.16 3.30 -19.98
N ALA A 17 -8.17 1.97 -19.84
CA ALA A 17 -7.06 1.22 -19.23
C ALA A 17 -5.73 1.45 -19.98
N THR A 18 -5.78 1.80 -21.26
CA THR A 18 -4.61 2.09 -22.12
C THR A 18 -4.09 3.52 -22.00
N TYR A 19 -4.66 4.36 -21.14
CA TYR A 19 -4.19 5.72 -20.93
C TYR A 19 -2.72 5.75 -20.48
N PHE A 20 -1.90 6.45 -21.25
CA PHE A 20 -0.47 6.62 -20.99
C PHE A 20 -0.23 7.89 -20.18
N GLY A 21 -0.03 7.71 -18.87
CA GLY A 21 0.20 8.81 -17.93
C GLY A 21 -0.14 8.42 -16.50
N ASN A 22 0.02 9.37 -15.58
CA ASN A 22 -0.36 9.19 -14.18
C ASN A 22 -1.86 9.45 -14.00
N CYS A 23 -2.56 8.48 -13.42
CA CYS A 23 -3.95 8.62 -13.00
C CYS A 23 -4.09 7.97 -11.61
N ILE A 24 -3.27 8.46 -10.67
CA ILE A 24 -3.15 7.91 -9.32
C ILE A 24 -3.59 8.96 -8.31
N GLY A 25 -4.47 8.54 -7.40
CA GLY A 25 -4.94 9.33 -6.28
C GLY A 25 -4.47 8.74 -4.95
N GLY A 26 -4.68 9.51 -3.88
CA GLY A 26 -4.25 9.13 -2.53
C GLY A 26 -5.39 9.15 -1.52
N ARG A 27 -5.31 8.26 -0.54
CA ARG A 27 -5.99 8.39 0.76
C ARG A 27 -5.02 8.14 1.90
N LEU A 28 -5.24 8.81 3.02
CA LEU A 28 -4.46 8.65 4.24
C LEU A 28 -5.35 8.05 5.33
N ALA A 29 -4.92 6.91 5.85
CA ALA A 29 -5.47 6.32 7.06
C ALA A 29 -4.56 6.72 8.25
N ILE A 30 -5.07 7.48 9.21
CA ILE A 30 -4.30 8.00 10.34
C ILE A 30 -4.90 7.45 11.63
N VAL A 31 -4.04 6.89 12.48
CA VAL A 31 -4.43 6.27 13.76
C VAL A 31 -3.31 6.45 14.76
N LYS A 32 -3.64 6.61 16.05
CA LYS A 32 -2.62 6.69 17.09
C LYS A 32 -1.97 5.33 17.27
N THR A 33 -0.64 5.33 17.35
CA THR A 33 0.16 4.12 17.58
C THR A 33 -0.31 3.33 18.80
N SER A 34 -0.76 3.99 19.87
CA SER A 34 -1.28 3.31 21.07
C SER A 34 -2.52 2.45 20.82
N GLU A 35 -3.37 2.84 19.87
CA GLU A 35 -4.59 2.10 19.53
C GLU A 35 -4.27 0.82 18.72
N LEU A 36 -3.14 0.82 18.01
CA LEU A 36 -2.65 -0.34 17.25
C LEU A 36 -2.15 -1.48 18.15
N PHE A 37 -1.72 -1.18 19.38
CA PHE A 37 -1.17 -2.16 20.32
C PHE A 37 -2.22 -2.78 21.24
N GLY A 38 -3.49 -2.35 21.16
CA GLY A 38 -4.59 -2.95 21.92
C GLY A 38 -5.02 -4.32 21.37
N GLU A 39 -5.83 -5.05 22.14
CA GLU A 39 -6.38 -6.36 21.74
C GLU A 39 -7.16 -6.30 20.41
N ASN A 40 -7.79 -5.16 20.13
CA ASN A 40 -8.55 -4.91 18.90
C ASN A 40 -7.75 -4.16 17.83
N GLY A 41 -6.41 -4.08 17.93
CA GLY A 41 -5.58 -3.27 17.04
C GLY A 41 -5.80 -3.57 15.56
N LEU A 42 -6.00 -4.84 15.18
CA LEU A 42 -6.29 -5.23 13.80
C LEU A 42 -7.65 -4.70 13.32
N ILE A 43 -8.68 -4.77 14.17
CA ILE A 43 -10.03 -4.27 13.85
C ILE A 43 -9.97 -2.76 13.63
N VAL A 44 -9.29 -2.03 14.52
CA VAL A 44 -9.08 -0.59 14.39
C VAL A 44 -8.38 -0.26 13.07
N VAL A 45 -7.35 -1.02 12.66
CA VAL A 45 -6.69 -0.81 11.37
C VAL A 45 -7.65 -1.00 10.20
N VAL A 46 -8.47 -2.06 10.23
CA VAL A 46 -9.45 -2.34 9.17
C VAL A 46 -10.50 -1.24 9.10
N GLU A 47 -11.01 -0.77 10.24
CA GLU A 47 -11.99 0.33 10.31
C GLU A 47 -11.42 1.61 9.72
N VAL A 48 -10.25 2.06 10.17
CA VAL A 48 -9.62 3.31 9.68
C VAL A 48 -9.27 3.23 8.19
N LEU A 49 -8.83 2.07 7.70
CA LEU A 49 -8.61 1.86 6.26
C LEU A 49 -9.92 1.90 5.47
N SER A 50 -10.98 1.28 6.01
CA SER A 50 -12.30 1.26 5.37
C SER A 50 -12.89 2.66 5.31
N GLU A 51 -12.85 3.41 6.40
CA GLU A 51 -13.27 4.81 6.46
C GLU A 51 -12.51 5.67 5.45
N ALA A 52 -11.18 5.54 5.38
CA ALA A 52 -10.37 6.25 4.40
C ALA A 52 -10.76 5.92 2.95
N LEU A 53 -11.10 4.66 2.64
CA LEU A 53 -11.56 4.24 1.32
C LEU A 53 -13.01 4.64 1.03
N GLU A 54 -13.87 4.72 2.02
CA GLU A 54 -15.27 5.15 1.88
C GLU A 54 -15.38 6.58 1.38
N THR A 55 -14.44 7.46 1.75
CA THR A 55 -14.33 8.83 1.19
C THR A 55 -14.06 8.89 -0.33
N LEU A 56 -13.80 7.75 -0.98
CA LEU A 56 -13.76 7.68 -2.45
C LEU A 56 -15.15 7.88 -3.08
N LYS A 57 -16.22 7.63 -2.33
CA LYS A 57 -17.61 7.85 -2.78
C LYS A 57 -17.92 9.33 -3.01
N ASP A 58 -17.22 10.22 -2.30
CA ASP A 58 -17.33 11.67 -2.47
C ASP A 58 -16.57 12.17 -3.72
N GLY A 59 -15.87 11.28 -4.42
CA GLY A 59 -15.05 11.57 -5.58
C GLY A 59 -13.58 11.18 -5.38
N VAL A 60 -12.98 10.54 -6.39
CA VAL A 60 -11.59 10.05 -6.26
C VAL A 60 -10.57 11.18 -6.09
N LEU A 61 -10.87 12.36 -6.64
CA LEU A 61 -10.03 13.57 -6.55
C LEU A 61 -10.42 14.51 -5.40
N THR A 62 -11.39 14.14 -4.57
CA THR A 62 -11.80 14.98 -3.43
C THR A 62 -10.64 15.19 -2.48
N GLY A 63 -10.38 16.46 -2.16
CA GLY A 63 -9.25 16.88 -1.31
C GLY A 63 -7.89 16.91 -2.01
N ALA A 64 -7.82 16.74 -3.34
CA ALA A 64 -6.57 16.70 -4.10
C ALA A 64 -5.74 17.98 -3.96
N GLU A 65 -6.38 19.12 -3.73
CA GLU A 65 -5.73 20.41 -3.44
C GLU A 65 -4.85 20.38 -2.20
N ASN A 66 -5.08 19.45 -1.28
CA ASN A 66 -4.35 19.30 -0.02
C ASN A 66 -3.37 18.12 -0.02
N TRP A 67 -3.30 17.30 -1.09
CA TRP A 67 -2.45 16.10 -1.07
C TRP A 67 -0.96 16.42 -0.95
N SER A 68 -0.49 17.49 -1.60
CA SER A 68 0.91 17.89 -1.53
C SER A 68 1.31 18.39 -0.14
N SER A 69 0.45 19.17 0.52
CA SER A 69 0.70 19.63 1.89
C SER A 69 0.68 18.47 2.87
N LEU A 70 -0.31 17.58 2.78
CA LEU A 70 -0.42 16.40 3.64
C LEU A 70 0.79 15.46 3.50
N LEU A 71 1.29 15.26 2.28
CA LEU A 71 2.50 14.48 2.05
C LEU A 71 3.72 15.15 2.70
N LEU A 72 3.89 16.46 2.50
CA LEU A 72 5.03 17.20 3.02
C LEU A 72 5.01 17.31 4.55
N GLU A 73 3.84 17.56 5.14
CA GLU A 73 3.61 17.61 6.58
C GLU A 73 3.82 16.24 7.21
N GLY A 74 3.27 15.17 6.63
CA GLY A 74 3.47 13.80 7.10
C GLY A 74 4.92 13.30 7.01
N LEU A 75 5.74 13.92 6.16
CA LEU A 75 7.19 13.69 6.08
C LEU A 75 7.99 14.58 7.04
N ALA A 76 7.45 15.74 7.43
CA ALA A 76 8.12 16.74 8.27
C ALA A 76 7.84 16.56 9.77
N ILE A 77 6.76 15.88 10.17
CA ILE A 77 6.40 15.70 11.57
C ILE A 77 7.14 14.48 12.15
N ALA A 78 8.11 14.74 13.04
CA ALA A 78 8.96 13.71 13.65
C ALA A 78 8.17 12.61 14.42
N ASP A 79 7.00 12.96 14.94
CA ASP A 79 6.15 12.05 15.73
C ASP A 79 5.16 11.23 14.90
N VAL A 80 5.09 11.45 13.58
CA VAL A 80 4.23 10.66 12.68
C VAL A 80 5.06 9.57 12.02
N LYS A 81 4.62 8.31 12.20
CA LYS A 81 5.18 7.17 11.45
C LYS A 81 4.36 6.95 10.19
N THR A 82 4.96 7.24 9.04
CA THR A 82 4.34 7.08 7.73
C THR A 82 4.78 5.77 7.10
N ILE A 83 3.82 4.98 6.63
CA ILE A 83 4.03 3.76 5.85
C ILE A 83 3.22 3.89 4.56
N GLY A 84 3.86 3.61 3.43
CA GLY A 84 3.23 3.53 2.12
C GLY A 84 3.15 2.12 1.59
N THR A 85 2.37 1.94 0.53
CA THR A 85 2.35 0.70 -0.26
C THR A 85 2.74 0.99 -1.69
N ALA A 86 3.60 0.16 -2.26
CA ALA A 86 3.99 0.19 -3.66
C ALA A 86 3.48 -1.08 -4.35
N GLY A 87 3.20 -0.97 -5.65
CA GLY A 87 2.64 -2.09 -6.43
C GLY A 87 1.15 -2.34 -6.18
N SER A 88 0.64 -3.35 -6.88
CA SER A 88 -0.72 -3.86 -6.72
C SER A 88 -0.76 -5.32 -7.17
N PRO A 89 -1.49 -6.21 -6.47
CA PRO A 89 -1.74 -7.56 -6.98
C PRO A 89 -2.44 -7.58 -8.35
N LYS A 90 -3.13 -6.50 -8.73
CA LYS A 90 -3.80 -6.35 -10.02
C LYS A 90 -2.85 -6.07 -11.19
N PHE A 91 -1.58 -5.81 -10.94
CA PHE A 91 -0.59 -5.61 -12.01
C PHE A 91 -0.12 -6.93 -12.62
N GLU A 92 -0.37 -8.06 -11.97
CA GLU A 92 -0.09 -9.41 -12.49
C GLU A 92 1.34 -9.55 -13.01
N VAL A 93 2.33 -9.09 -12.24
CA VAL A 93 3.72 -9.00 -12.69
C VAL A 93 4.29 -10.38 -13.01
N TYR A 94 3.82 -11.43 -12.34
CA TYR A 94 4.21 -12.81 -12.63
C TYR A 94 3.58 -13.39 -13.91
N SER A 95 2.62 -12.70 -14.53
CA SER A 95 2.08 -13.07 -15.84
C SER A 95 2.99 -12.67 -17.02
N THR A 96 4.03 -11.88 -16.76
CA THR A 96 4.98 -11.43 -17.79
C THR A 96 5.79 -12.60 -18.35
N ASP A 97 5.75 -12.83 -19.66
CA ASP A 97 6.57 -13.86 -20.33
C ASP A 97 7.22 -13.27 -21.59
N PHE A 98 8.56 -13.25 -21.60
CA PHE A 98 9.37 -12.79 -22.74
C PHE A 98 9.76 -13.94 -23.70
N GLY A 99 9.16 -15.12 -23.55
CA GLY A 99 9.48 -16.34 -24.30
C GLY A 99 10.37 -17.33 -23.54
N CYS A 100 10.70 -17.03 -22.28
CA CYS A 100 11.52 -17.87 -21.40
C CYS A 100 10.74 -18.43 -20.20
N GLY A 101 9.41 -18.27 -20.20
CA GLY A 101 8.55 -18.60 -19.08
C GLY A 101 8.38 -17.43 -18.10
N LYS A 102 7.42 -17.61 -17.19
CA LYS A 102 7.07 -16.64 -16.15
C LYS A 102 8.22 -16.38 -15.15
N PRO A 103 8.27 -15.21 -14.50
CA PRO A 103 9.32 -14.88 -13.54
C PRO A 103 9.33 -15.86 -12.37
N LYS A 104 10.53 -16.14 -11.84
CA LYS A 104 10.68 -16.96 -10.63
C LYS A 104 10.43 -16.16 -9.35
N LYS A 105 10.82 -14.89 -9.34
CA LYS A 105 10.65 -13.94 -8.25
C LYS A 105 10.58 -12.53 -8.82
N VAL A 106 9.76 -11.68 -8.23
CA VAL A 106 9.71 -10.24 -8.49
C VAL A 106 10.10 -9.51 -7.21
N GLU A 107 10.96 -8.49 -7.33
CA GLU A 107 11.39 -7.64 -6.23
C GLU A 107 11.27 -6.17 -6.64
N MET A 108 10.63 -5.36 -5.82
CA MET A 108 10.54 -3.91 -6.04
C MET A 108 11.65 -3.21 -5.25
N VAL A 109 12.81 -3.06 -5.87
CA VAL A 109 14.02 -2.58 -5.19
C VAL A 109 13.90 -1.17 -4.61
N SER A 110 13.05 -0.31 -5.18
CA SER A 110 12.90 1.09 -4.79
C SER A 110 12.21 1.31 -3.44
N ILE A 111 11.65 0.27 -2.83
CA ILE A 111 10.95 0.38 -1.54
C ILE A 111 11.91 0.68 -0.37
N ASP A 112 13.20 0.39 -0.53
CA ASP A 112 14.26 0.64 0.46
C ASP A 112 14.41 2.13 0.81
N ARG A 113 14.18 3.02 -0.16
CA ARG A 113 14.31 4.47 -0.02
C ARG A 113 13.12 5.16 0.61
N ILE A 114 11.94 4.55 0.49
CA ILE A 114 10.65 5.21 0.78
C ILE A 114 9.92 4.60 1.99
N GLY A 115 10.50 3.58 2.64
CA GLY A 115 9.89 2.95 3.82
C GLY A 115 8.52 2.34 3.52
N ALA A 116 8.35 1.78 2.32
CA ALA A 116 7.09 1.21 1.85
C ALA A 116 7.11 -0.32 1.88
N PHE A 117 5.92 -0.92 1.97
CA PHE A 117 5.72 -2.31 1.62
C PHE A 117 5.44 -2.44 0.13
N CYS A 118 5.95 -3.49 -0.51
CA CYS A 118 5.53 -3.86 -1.86
C CYS A 118 4.39 -4.87 -1.78
N LEU A 119 3.35 -4.70 -2.58
CA LEU A 119 2.28 -5.67 -2.78
C LEU A 119 2.25 -6.13 -4.24
N SER A 120 2.32 -7.44 -4.46
CA SER A 120 2.21 -8.04 -5.79
C SER A 120 1.35 -9.30 -5.77
N ASP A 121 0.97 -9.77 -6.95
CA ASP A 121 0.42 -11.10 -7.11
C ASP A 121 1.44 -12.16 -6.67
N CYS A 122 0.95 -13.35 -6.37
CA CYS A 122 1.77 -14.53 -6.14
C CYS A 122 1.97 -15.29 -7.46
N ARG A 123 3.17 -15.84 -7.66
CA ARG A 123 3.49 -16.67 -8.85
C ARG A 123 2.49 -17.82 -9.10
N LYS A 124 1.94 -18.41 -8.03
CA LYS A 124 0.95 -19.51 -8.10
C LYS A 124 -0.49 -19.03 -8.24
N GLY A 125 -0.75 -17.74 -8.04
CA GLY A 125 -2.10 -17.15 -8.07
C GLY A 125 -2.96 -17.47 -6.84
N ASP A 126 -2.39 -18.01 -5.77
CA ASP A 126 -3.09 -18.45 -4.55
C ASP A 126 -3.01 -17.43 -3.40
N GLY A 127 -2.50 -16.22 -3.66
CA GLY A 127 -2.35 -15.20 -2.64
C GLY A 127 -1.64 -13.93 -3.12
N VAL A 128 -1.13 -13.18 -2.15
CA VAL A 128 -0.42 -11.91 -2.34
C VAL A 128 1.00 -12.05 -1.78
N GLU A 129 1.99 -11.55 -2.50
CA GLU A 129 3.35 -11.40 -1.97
C GLU A 129 3.51 -10.00 -1.35
N ILE A 130 4.05 -9.96 -0.13
CA ILE A 130 4.39 -8.73 0.58
C ILE A 130 5.91 -8.61 0.65
N GLY A 131 6.47 -7.59 0.00
CA GLY A 131 7.88 -7.22 0.08
C GLY A 131 8.10 -6.19 1.18
N PHE A 132 9.12 -6.39 2.01
CA PHE A 132 9.51 -5.47 3.07
C PHE A 132 11.02 -5.41 3.21
N VAL A 133 11.57 -4.21 3.30
CA VAL A 133 13.01 -3.97 3.49
C VAL A 133 13.20 -3.08 4.71
N SER A 134 14.04 -3.52 5.64
CA SER A 134 14.43 -2.73 6.80
C SER A 134 15.79 -3.17 7.31
N ASN A 135 16.27 -2.55 8.39
CA ASN A 135 17.49 -3.00 9.07
C ASN A 135 17.27 -4.38 9.72
N LYS A 136 18.36 -5.10 9.97
CA LYS A 136 18.33 -6.47 10.50
C LYS A 136 17.47 -6.63 11.76
N LYS A 137 17.60 -5.74 12.74
CA LYS A 137 16.84 -5.82 14.01
C LYS A 137 15.34 -5.68 13.77
N ALA A 138 14.94 -4.74 12.91
CA ALA A 138 13.53 -4.55 12.55
C ALA A 138 12.98 -5.75 11.77
N MET A 139 13.77 -6.32 10.86
CA MET A 139 13.38 -7.52 10.11
C MET A 139 13.19 -8.74 11.02
N GLU A 140 14.09 -8.96 11.98
CA GLU A 140 13.99 -10.05 12.95
C GLU A 140 12.73 -9.92 13.83
N ALA A 141 12.46 -8.71 14.32
CA ALA A 141 11.26 -8.42 15.08
C ALA A 141 9.98 -8.61 14.23
N PHE A 142 9.97 -8.09 13.00
CA PHE A 142 8.84 -8.22 12.08
C PHE A 142 8.56 -9.69 11.77
N ALA A 143 9.57 -10.48 11.42
CA ALA A 143 9.41 -11.90 11.09
C ALA A 143 8.81 -12.68 12.27
N SER A 144 9.29 -12.42 13.49
CA SER A 144 8.75 -13.05 14.71
C SER A 144 7.28 -12.70 14.95
N LEU A 145 6.93 -11.41 14.87
CA LEU A 145 5.57 -10.93 15.08
C LEU A 145 4.60 -11.42 14.00
N PHE A 146 5.03 -11.40 12.74
CA PHE A 146 4.20 -11.79 11.59
C PHE A 146 3.83 -13.28 11.65
N VAL A 147 4.80 -14.16 11.93
CA VAL A 147 4.55 -15.60 12.08
C VAL A 147 3.61 -15.86 13.26
N LYS A 148 3.83 -15.19 14.40
CA LYS A 148 2.97 -15.34 15.58
C LYS A 148 1.54 -14.89 15.30
N GLY A 149 1.34 -13.78 14.58
CA GLY A 149 0.02 -13.21 14.32
C GLY A 149 -0.80 -13.95 13.27
N ILE A 150 -0.18 -14.69 12.35
CA ILE A 150 -0.93 -15.52 11.38
C ILE A 150 -1.26 -16.91 11.97
N ALA A 151 -0.47 -17.37 12.93
CA ALA A 151 -0.69 -18.66 13.59
C ALA A 151 -1.73 -18.60 14.73
N SER A 152 -2.18 -17.41 15.13
CA SER A 152 -3.21 -17.19 16.16
C SER A 152 -4.61 -17.19 15.58
#